data_AF-A0A962SDV0-F1
#
_entry.id   AF-A0A962SDV0-F1
#
_cell.length_a   1.000
_cell.length_b   1.000
_cell.length_c   1.000
_cell.angle_alpha   90.00
_cell.angle_beta   90.00
_cell.angle_gamma   90.00
#
_symmetry.space_group_name_H-M   'P 1'
#
loop_
_entity.id
_entity.type
_entity.pdbx_description
1 polymer ?
#
loop_
_entity_poly.entity_id
_entity_poly.type
_entity_poly.pdbx_seq_one_letter_code
_entity_poly.pdbx_strand_id
1 'polypeptide(L)'
;MLKAKIQGHNLLEAIIATGLFILVTIALSGVWVMYGKSLAKSGEVVAANAIARSTNEGLVANGWEFLLTLDGVSPEKEVEVKRIVRGRPANIKYNVAYEAVFNTGGAILDDTFFSEDICQLTITVRWNSPSGGRDNSDGYNNEVTYSSMIYKKALKTSS
;
A
#
# COMPACT_ATOMS: atom_id res chain seq x y z
N MET A 1 -38.11 -46.85 -32.77
CA MET A 1 -38.91 -45.75 -32.18
C MET A 1 -38.37 -45.50 -30.77
N LEU A 2 -37.44 -44.54 -30.63
CA LEU A 2 -36.80 -44.20 -29.36
C LEU A 2 -37.81 -43.47 -28.47
N LYS A 3 -38.34 -44.15 -27.45
CA LYS A 3 -39.09 -43.49 -26.37
C LYS A 3 -38.12 -42.61 -25.59
N ALA A 4 -38.18 -41.30 -25.83
CA ALA A 4 -37.60 -40.32 -24.93
C ALA A 4 -38.27 -40.50 -23.56
N LYS A 5 -37.49 -40.97 -22.58
CA LYS A 5 -37.91 -41.03 -21.18
C LYS A 5 -37.89 -39.60 -20.66
N ILE A 6 -39.01 -38.89 -20.83
CA ILE A 6 -39.22 -37.59 -20.17
C ILE A 6 -39.43 -37.93 -18.69
N GLN A 7 -38.33 -37.86 -17.94
CA GLN A 7 -38.30 -38.06 -16.51
C GLN A 7 -38.86 -36.77 -15.89
N GLY A 8 -40.09 -36.82 -15.39
CA GLY A 8 -40.72 -35.67 -14.76
C GLY A 8 -39.96 -35.29 -13.49
N HIS A 9 -39.35 -34.11 -13.48
CA HIS A 9 -38.87 -33.50 -12.23
C HIS A 9 -40.05 -33.40 -11.26
N ASN A 10 -39.91 -33.98 -10.08
CA ASN A 10 -40.91 -33.82 -9.03
C ASN A 10 -40.94 -32.35 -8.60
N LEU A 11 -42.12 -31.80 -8.34
CA LEU A 11 -42.29 -30.41 -7.87
C LEU A 11 -41.42 -30.10 -6.63
N LEU A 12 -41.20 -31.11 -5.78
CA LEU A 12 -40.27 -31.05 -4.65
C LEU A 12 -38.81 -30.80 -5.07
N GLU A 13 -38.35 -31.48 -6.12
CA GLU A 13 -36.99 -31.34 -6.65
C GLU A 13 -36.77 -29.94 -7.22
N ALA A 14 -37.78 -29.37 -7.88
CA ALA A 14 -37.74 -28.00 -8.38
C ALA A 14 -37.66 -26.95 -7.26
N ILE A 15 -38.41 -27.15 -6.15
CA ILE A 15 -38.35 -26.26 -4.97
C ILE A 15 -36.97 -26.34 -4.31
N ILE A 16 -36.43 -27.54 -4.12
CA ILE A 16 -35.11 -27.75 -3.51
C ILE A 16 -34.01 -27.13 -4.39
N ALA A 17 -34.06 -27.35 -5.71
CA ALA A 17 -33.11 -26.76 -6.66
C ALA A 17 -33.15 -25.22 -6.63
N THR A 18 -34.35 -24.64 -6.57
CA THR A 18 -34.53 -23.18 -6.48
C THR A 18 -33.98 -22.63 -5.17
N GLY A 19 -34.23 -23.29 -4.04
CA GLY A 19 -33.69 -22.90 -2.74
C GLY A 19 -32.17 -22.92 -2.71
N LEU A 20 -31.56 -23.99 -3.25
CA LEU A 20 -30.10 -24.08 -3.40
C LEU A 20 -29.54 -22.99 -4.30
N PHE A 21 -30.20 -22.71 -5.42
CA PHE A 21 -29.77 -21.66 -6.34
C PHE A 21 -29.78 -20.27 -5.70
N ILE A 22 -30.81 -19.94 -4.92
CA ILE A 22 -30.89 -18.67 -4.19
C ILE A 22 -29.75 -18.57 -3.16
N LEU A 23 -29.51 -19.62 -2.38
CA LEU A 23 -28.43 -19.65 -1.38
C LEU A 23 -27.06 -19.44 -2.02
N VAL A 24 -26.79 -20.14 -3.13
CA VAL A 24 -25.54 -20.00 -3.89
C VAL A 24 -25.40 -18.59 -4.46
N THR A 25 -26.48 -18.01 -4.99
CA THR A 25 -26.47 -16.65 -5.55
C THR A 25 -26.15 -15.60 -4.49
N ILE A 26 -26.74 -15.72 -3.30
CA ILE A 26 -26.46 -14.83 -2.17
C ILE A 26 -25.01 -14.98 -1.73
N ALA A 27 -24.51 -16.22 -1.61
CA ALA A 27 -23.13 -16.48 -1.23
C ALA A 27 -22.12 -15.87 -2.24
N LEU A 28 -22.33 -16.08 -3.54
CA LEU A 28 -21.50 -15.52 -4.61
C LEU A 28 -21.53 -13.98 -4.62
N SER A 29 -22.70 -13.39 -4.37
CA SER A 29 -22.83 -11.93 -4.25
C SER A 29 -22.01 -11.38 -3.08
N GLY A 30 -22.02 -12.09 -1.94
CA GLY A 30 -21.19 -11.76 -0.79
C GLY A 30 -19.69 -11.81 -1.10
N VAL A 31 -19.23 -12.90 -1.73
CA VAL A 31 -17.83 -13.07 -2.15
C VAL A 31 -17.41 -11.96 -3.11
N TRP A 32 -18.27 -11.59 -4.07
CA TRP A 32 -17.99 -10.52 -5.02
C TRP A 32 -17.75 -9.17 -4.33
N VAL A 33 -18.59 -8.81 -3.36
CA VAL A 33 -18.44 -7.56 -2.60
C VAL A 33 -17.14 -7.56 -1.79
N MET A 34 -16.80 -8.67 -1.15
CA MET A 34 -15.54 -8.79 -0.40
C MET A 34 -14.32 -8.68 -1.32
N TYR A 35 -14.35 -9.35 -2.47
CA TYR A 35 -13.27 -9.29 -3.46
C TYR A 35 -13.07 -7.88 -3.99
N GLY A 36 -14.16 -7.16 -4.31
CA GLY A 36 -14.09 -5.76 -4.75
C GLY A 36 -13.45 -4.83 -3.71
N LYS A 37 -13.77 -5.02 -2.42
CA LYS A 37 -13.11 -4.28 -1.33
C LYS A 37 -11.62 -4.61 -1.21
N SER A 38 -11.27 -5.90 -1.32
CA SER A 38 -9.87 -6.34 -1.26
C SER A 38 -9.03 -5.77 -2.40
N LEU A 39 -9.58 -5.73 -3.62
CA LEU A 39 -8.91 -5.11 -4.77
C LEU A 39 -8.69 -3.60 -4.56
N ALA A 40 -9.68 -2.90 -4.01
CA ALA A 40 -9.54 -1.48 -3.71
C ALA A 40 -8.42 -1.22 -2.70
N LYS A 41 -8.38 -2.00 -1.61
CA LYS A 41 -7.33 -1.93 -0.59
C LYS A 41 -5.94 -2.24 -1.17
N SER A 42 -5.83 -3.27 -2.01
CA SER A 42 -4.58 -3.60 -2.70
C SER A 42 -4.08 -2.45 -3.57
N GLY A 43 -4.97 -1.80 -4.32
CA GLY A 43 -4.62 -0.65 -5.15
C GLY A 43 -4.09 0.55 -4.35
N GLU A 44 -4.65 0.82 -3.17
CA GLU A 44 -4.18 1.88 -2.25
C GLU A 44 -2.76 1.59 -1.74
N VAL A 45 -2.50 0.34 -1.35
CA VAL A 45 -1.17 -0.10 -0.91
C VAL A 45 -0.14 -0.04 -2.04
N VAL A 46 -0.54 -0.38 -3.27
CA VAL A 46 0.34 -0.26 -4.45
C VAL A 46 0.68 1.20 -4.74
N ALA A 47 -0.30 2.11 -4.66
CA ALA A 47 -0.07 3.54 -4.82
C ALA A 47 0.86 4.09 -3.73
N ALA A 48 0.65 3.72 -2.46
CA ALA A 48 1.51 4.11 -1.34
C ALA A 48 2.95 3.64 -1.55
N ASN A 49 3.16 2.39 -1.98
CA ASN A 49 4.49 1.86 -2.28
C ASN A 49 5.17 2.59 -3.45
N ALA A 50 4.42 2.92 -4.49
CA ALA A 50 4.95 3.69 -5.63
C ALA A 50 5.36 5.11 -5.21
N ILE A 51 4.57 5.76 -4.35
CA ILE A 51 4.92 7.06 -3.77
C ILE A 51 6.18 6.96 -2.90
N ALA A 52 6.26 5.93 -2.03
CA ALA A 52 7.43 5.72 -1.18
C ALA A 52 8.71 5.54 -2.01
N ARG A 53 8.67 4.68 -3.03
CA ARG A 53 9.82 4.43 -3.92
C ARG A 53 10.22 5.64 -4.74
N SER A 54 9.27 6.31 -5.38
CA SER A 54 9.56 7.52 -6.17
C SER A 54 10.11 8.66 -5.32
N THR A 55 9.63 8.80 -4.08
CA THR A 55 10.19 9.75 -3.11
C THR A 55 11.62 9.35 -2.73
N ASN A 56 11.88 8.05 -2.48
CA ASN A 56 13.21 7.54 -2.20
C ASN A 56 14.19 7.86 -3.32
N GLU A 57 13.83 7.53 -4.55
CA GLU A 57 14.64 7.79 -5.74
C GLU A 57 14.89 9.29 -5.91
N GLY A 58 13.89 10.14 -5.68
CA GLY A 58 14.05 11.59 -5.73
C GLY A 58 15.01 12.14 -4.66
N LEU A 59 14.92 11.66 -3.42
CA LEU A 59 15.80 12.09 -2.33
C LEU A 59 17.24 11.61 -2.57
N VAL A 60 17.41 10.37 -3.02
CA VAL A 60 18.70 9.78 -3.43
C VAL A 60 19.32 10.57 -4.58
N ALA A 61 18.52 10.98 -5.57
CA ALA A 61 18.98 11.73 -6.74
C ALA A 61 19.48 13.15 -6.40
N ASN A 62 19.00 13.76 -5.30
CA ASN A 62 19.53 15.03 -4.82
C ASN A 62 20.95 14.92 -4.23
N GLY A 63 21.43 13.71 -4.01
CA GLY A 63 22.80 13.44 -3.57
C GLY A 63 23.00 13.46 -2.06
N TRP A 64 24.22 13.08 -1.65
CA TRP A 64 24.56 12.86 -0.23
C TRP A 64 24.44 14.13 0.62
N GLU A 65 24.87 15.27 0.09
CA GLU A 65 24.82 16.56 0.80
C GLU A 65 23.40 16.97 1.16
N PHE A 66 22.43 16.68 0.28
CA PHE A 66 21.04 16.93 0.58
C PHE A 66 20.53 16.01 1.69
N LEU A 67 20.88 14.73 1.66
CA LEU A 67 20.48 13.79 2.70
C LEU A 67 21.00 14.20 4.08
N LEU A 68 22.20 14.78 4.19
CA LEU A 68 22.73 15.28 5.46
C LEU A 68 21.87 16.39 6.07
N THR A 69 21.14 17.16 5.26
CA THR A 69 20.20 18.19 5.77
C THR A 69 18.96 17.60 6.45
N LEU A 70 18.74 16.30 6.28
CA LEU A 70 17.61 15.56 6.86
C LEU A 70 17.99 14.85 8.17
N ASP A 71 19.24 14.97 8.63
CA ASP A 71 19.68 14.37 9.89
C ASP A 71 18.91 14.97 11.08
N GLY A 72 18.16 14.13 11.80
CA GLY A 72 17.30 14.55 12.92
C GLY A 72 16.05 15.34 12.52
N VAL A 73 15.71 15.42 11.23
CA VAL A 73 14.51 16.11 10.73
C VAL A 73 13.64 15.11 9.98
N SER A 74 12.32 15.14 10.23
CA SER A 74 11.33 14.34 9.51
C SER A 74 10.32 15.26 8.79
N PRO A 75 10.64 15.77 7.58
CA PRO A 75 9.70 16.61 6.85
C PRO A 75 8.51 15.79 6.38
N GLU A 76 7.36 16.45 6.30
CA GLU A 76 6.13 15.85 5.79
C GLU A 76 5.67 16.55 4.51
N LYS A 77 5.12 15.77 3.58
CA LYS A 77 4.57 16.24 2.32
C LYS A 77 3.25 15.55 2.02
N GLU A 78 2.23 16.33 1.68
CA GLU A 78 0.97 15.77 1.18
C GLU A 78 1.04 15.52 -0.34
N VAL A 79 0.57 14.35 -0.75
CA VAL A 79 0.46 13.91 -2.15
C VAL A 79 -0.96 13.41 -2.40
N GLU A 80 -1.63 13.96 -3.41
CA GLU A 80 -2.96 13.53 -3.82
C GLU A 80 -2.88 12.63 -5.05
N VAL A 81 -3.40 11.41 -4.94
CA VAL A 81 -3.53 10.51 -6.09
C VAL A 81 -4.95 10.60 -6.62
N LYS A 82 -5.07 11.10 -7.85
CA LYS A 82 -6.35 11.17 -8.56
C LYS A 82 -6.76 9.77 -9.01
N ARG A 83 -7.92 9.32 -8.53
CA ARG A 83 -8.50 8.04 -8.92
C ARG A 83 -9.93 8.26 -9.38
N ILE A 84 -10.33 7.59 -10.45
CA ILE A 84 -11.72 7.55 -10.89
C ILE A 84 -12.26 6.17 -10.56
N VAL A 85 -13.32 6.11 -9.75
CA VAL A 85 -14.03 4.87 -9.41
C VAL A 85 -15.46 4.99 -9.91
N ARG A 86 -15.85 4.13 -10.86
CA ARG A 86 -17.20 4.11 -11.45
C ARG A 86 -17.67 5.48 -11.96
N GLY A 87 -16.76 6.23 -12.59
CA GLY A 87 -17.04 7.56 -13.15
C GLY A 87 -17.07 8.70 -12.14
N ARG A 88 -16.79 8.46 -10.85
CA ARG A 88 -16.67 9.50 -9.82
C ARG A 88 -15.21 9.67 -9.39
N PRO A 89 -14.74 10.90 -9.13
CA PRO A 89 -13.44 11.12 -8.52
C PRO A 89 -13.47 10.59 -7.08
N ALA A 90 -12.51 9.73 -6.76
CA ALA A 90 -12.30 9.14 -5.44
C ALA A 90 -10.83 9.34 -5.07
N ASN A 91 -10.42 10.61 -5.02
CA ASN A 91 -9.04 10.97 -4.74
C ASN A 91 -8.68 10.58 -3.31
N ILE A 92 -7.46 10.09 -3.13
CA ILE A 92 -6.92 9.70 -1.83
C ILE A 92 -5.72 10.59 -1.56
N LYS A 93 -5.69 11.18 -0.37
CA LYS A 93 -4.57 11.98 0.13
C LYS A 93 -3.63 11.08 0.91
N TYR A 94 -2.35 11.14 0.57
CA TYR A 94 -1.26 10.46 1.23
C TYR A 94 -0.37 11.50 1.91
N ASN A 95 -0.05 11.29 3.17
CA ASN A 95 1.00 12.03 3.88
C ASN A 95 2.29 11.21 3.78
N VAL A 96 3.35 11.84 3.27
CA VAL A 96 4.67 11.24 3.11
C VAL A 96 5.60 11.91 4.09
N ALA A 97 6.05 11.17 5.10
CA ALA A 97 7.14 11.55 5.97
C ALA A 97 8.41 10.84 5.54
N TYR A 98 9.56 11.49 5.69
CA TYR A 98 10.84 10.87 5.39
C TYR A 98 11.90 11.33 6.38
N GLU A 99 12.76 10.42 6.82
CA GLU A 99 13.87 10.72 7.73
C GLU A 99 15.14 10.03 7.23
N ALA A 100 16.27 10.71 7.41
CA ALA A 100 17.58 10.14 7.15
C ALA A 100 18.31 10.02 8.50
N VAL A 101 18.80 8.81 8.79
CA VAL A 101 19.57 8.52 10.01
C VAL A 101 21.01 8.18 9.61
N PHE A 102 21.95 8.93 10.15
CA PHE A 102 23.38 8.79 9.91
C PHE A 102 24.08 8.25 11.15
N ASN A 103 25.13 7.43 10.99
CA ASN A 103 26.00 7.07 12.11
C ASN A 103 27.09 8.12 12.31
N THR A 104 26.70 9.34 12.66
CA THR A 104 27.66 10.46 12.84
C THR A 104 28.43 10.25 14.14
N GLY A 105 29.71 9.90 14.07
CA GLY A 105 30.60 9.76 15.22
C GLY A 105 30.45 8.47 16.03
N GLY A 106 29.94 7.38 15.45
CA GLY A 106 29.87 6.05 16.09
C GLY A 106 28.83 5.92 17.22
N ALA A 107 27.98 6.92 17.42
CA ALA A 107 27.15 7.04 18.61
C ALA A 107 25.79 6.32 18.52
N ILE A 108 25.30 6.00 17.32
CA ILE A 108 23.91 5.56 17.14
C ILE A 108 23.79 4.04 17.16
N LEU A 109 24.81 3.31 16.69
CA LEU A 109 24.93 1.86 16.79
C LEU A 109 26.41 1.53 16.90
N ASP A 110 26.75 0.68 17.87
CA ASP A 110 28.08 0.08 18.11
C ASP A 110 28.87 -0.02 16.78
N ASP A 111 30.09 0.54 16.73
CA ASP A 111 30.96 0.81 15.56
C ASP A 111 31.21 -0.40 14.60
N THR A 112 30.57 -1.53 14.87
CA THR A 112 30.61 -2.79 14.14
C THR A 112 29.54 -2.93 13.05
N PHE A 113 28.43 -2.17 13.06
CA PHE A 113 27.31 -2.38 12.11
C PHE A 113 27.12 -1.30 11.04
N PHE A 114 27.51 -0.05 11.26
CA PHE A 114 27.31 1.04 10.28
C PHE A 114 28.55 1.94 10.16
N SER A 115 29.16 1.97 8.98
CA SER A 115 30.21 2.94 8.64
C SER A 115 29.62 4.35 8.52
N GLU A 116 30.38 5.40 8.85
CA GLU A 116 29.99 6.82 8.62
C GLU A 116 29.61 7.13 7.16
N ASP A 117 30.02 6.27 6.23
CA ASP A 117 29.66 6.35 4.81
C ASP A 117 28.26 5.77 4.50
N ILE A 118 27.50 5.27 5.48
CA ILE A 118 26.18 4.66 5.29
C ILE A 118 25.10 5.51 5.99
N CYS A 119 24.00 5.75 5.27
CA CYS A 119 22.80 6.40 5.77
C CYS A 119 21.61 5.44 5.63
N GLN A 120 20.73 5.38 6.63
CA GLN A 120 19.42 4.75 6.48
C GLN A 120 18.39 5.84 6.16
N LEU A 121 17.77 5.74 4.98
CA LEU A 121 16.66 6.59 4.58
C LEU A 121 15.37 5.82 4.77
N THR A 122 14.50 6.30 5.65
CA THR A 122 13.18 5.72 5.93
C THR A 122 12.10 6.67 5.41
N ILE A 123 11.16 6.14 4.65
CA ILE A 123 10.02 6.87 4.10
C ILE A 123 8.75 6.20 4.56
N THR A 124 7.89 6.97 5.20
CA THR A 124 6.65 6.53 5.78
C THR A 124 5.50 7.20 5.06
N VAL A 125 4.68 6.41 4.37
CA VAL A 125 3.49 6.89 3.66
C VAL A 125 2.25 6.49 4.44
N ARG A 126 1.52 7.49 4.93
CA ARG A 126 0.31 7.37 5.75
C ARG A 126 -0.90 7.85 4.96
N TRP A 127 -2.03 7.16 5.10
CA TRP A 127 -3.29 7.61 4.49
C TRP A 127 -4.49 7.17 5.31
N ASN A 128 -5.62 7.84 5.07
CA ASN A 128 -6.91 7.43 5.59
C ASN A 128 -7.68 6.69 4.49
N SER A 129 -8.10 5.46 4.77
CA SER A 129 -8.98 4.68 3.91
C SER A 129 -10.23 4.26 4.68
N PRO A 130 -11.42 4.29 4.04
CA PRO A 130 -12.63 3.70 4.61
C PRO A 130 -12.53 2.19 4.90
N SER A 131 -11.48 1.53 4.38
CA SER A 131 -11.18 0.11 4.57
C SER A 131 -10.03 -0.17 5.55
N GLY A 132 -9.52 0.88 6.20
CA GLY A 132 -8.45 0.82 7.20
C GLY A 132 -8.86 0.32 8.58
N GLY A 133 -7.89 0.22 9.48
CA GLY A 133 -8.11 -0.10 10.90
C GLY A 133 -8.69 1.08 11.68
N ARG A 134 -8.55 1.07 13.02
CA ARG A 134 -8.84 2.27 13.83
C ARG A 134 -7.84 3.36 13.47
N ASP A 135 -8.31 4.61 13.44
CA ASP A 135 -7.45 5.77 13.20
C ASP A 135 -6.40 5.88 14.32
N ASN A 136 -5.15 6.15 13.93
CA ASN A 136 -4.11 6.62 14.85
C ASN A 136 -4.45 8.05 15.32
N SER A 137 -3.74 8.54 16.34
CA SER A 137 -3.89 9.91 16.88
C SER A 137 -3.87 11.02 15.83
N ASP A 138 -3.22 10.75 14.69
CA ASP A 138 -2.97 11.69 13.62
C ASP A 138 -4.01 11.60 12.48
N GLY A 139 -5.07 10.80 12.65
CA GLY A 139 -6.18 10.69 11.70
C GLY A 139 -5.90 9.79 10.48
N TYR A 140 -4.80 9.04 10.49
CA TYR A 140 -4.47 8.03 9.48
C TYR A 140 -4.75 6.62 10.02
N ASN A 141 -5.18 5.69 9.16
CA ASN A 141 -5.51 4.32 9.57
C ASN A 141 -4.80 3.24 8.74
N ASN A 142 -3.94 3.64 7.82
CA ASN A 142 -3.02 2.78 7.10
C ASN A 142 -1.67 3.47 6.94
N GLU A 143 -0.61 2.66 6.92
CA GLU A 143 0.77 3.10 6.76
C GLU A 143 1.57 2.07 5.96
N VAL A 144 2.52 2.55 5.17
CA VAL A 144 3.58 1.75 4.54
C VAL A 144 4.91 2.43 4.82
N THR A 145 5.86 1.67 5.34
CA THR A 145 7.23 2.11 5.56
C THR A 145 8.14 1.47 4.53
N TYR A 146 9.00 2.27 3.92
CA TYR A 146 10.05 1.84 3.02
C TYR A 146 11.38 2.38 3.53
N SER A 147 12.31 1.48 3.87
CA SER A 147 13.65 1.85 4.31
C SER A 147 14.68 1.38 3.29
N SER A 148 15.65 2.23 2.99
CA SER A 148 16.80 1.90 2.15
C SER A 148 18.10 2.30 2.82
N MET A 149 19.15 1.52 2.58
CA MET A 149 20.50 1.85 3.00
C MET A 149 21.23 2.47 1.81
N ILE A 150 21.76 3.67 2.01
CA ILE A 150 22.43 4.45 0.98
C ILE A 150 23.89 4.57 1.38
N TYR A 151 24.78 4.17 0.47
CA TYR A 151 26.22 4.32 0.66
C TYR A 151 26.70 5.58 -0.05
N LYS A 152 27.49 6.41 0.65
CA LYS A 152 28.04 7.67 0.14
C LYS A 152 28.74 7.52 -1.21
N LYS A 153 29.53 6.45 -1.39
CA LYS A 153 30.23 6.22 -2.67
C LYS A 153 29.29 5.75 -3.80
N ALA A 154 28.12 5.20 -3.48
CA ALA A 154 27.14 4.80 -4.49
C ALA A 154 26.42 6.01 -5.12
N LEU A 155 26.41 7.16 -4.44
CA LEU A 155 25.86 8.42 -4.96
C LEU A 155 26.85 9.24 -5.78
N LYS A 156 28.13 8.82 -5.89
CA LYS A 156 29.09 9.49 -6.76
C LYS A 156 28.77 9.18 -8.22
N THR A 157 28.06 10.08 -8.87
CA THR A 157 28.02 10.16 -10.34
C THR A 157 28.15 11.60 -10.81
N SER A 158 29.19 11.80 -11.64
CA SER A 158 29.56 12.96 -12.46
C SER A 158 29.73 14.31 -11.76
N SER A 159 30.96 14.57 -11.30
CA SER A 159 31.59 15.89 -11.46
C SER A 159 31.77 16.22 -12.94
#